data_AF-A0A954RDD8-F1
#
_entry.id   AF-A0A954RDD8-F1
#
_cell.length_a   1.000
_cell.length_b   1.000
_cell.length_c   1.000
_cell.angle_alpha   90.00
_cell.angle_beta   90.00
_cell.angle_gamma   90.00
#
_symmetry.space_group_name_H-M   'P 1'
#
loop_
_entity.id
_entity.type
_entity.pdbx_description
1 polymer ?
#
loop_
_entity_poly.entity_id
_entity_poly.type
_entity_poly.pdbx_seq_one_letter_code
_entity_poly.pdbx_strand_id
1 'polypeptide(L)'
;TRCYSVRGHLLCHSEHSVRSVVMIPVCKRHWFLLVSITALWIAGQPASQPLFGAAQAEEPTVETNDGDAEKADEKSKEEESEDARQLREFKELSDEIKAELEKRRQAADKGVEALAQIRQEFRDEFRDVCKQLREPPKDVSATDVNRQRLLNRQKILALHIWQSDAIEPLVATNAVATQDLSNRLHMFSSARISFMQKHQDKIQELHHLISTAQNEAMQRGMNRQNHDEIRRKQSYHYNLVELERELVDGVDSSDDDLIVAPTDHVLEAIQHALRRIVQLQWNGRQLTLNQAHWDEPFGGGSVAESRKLIIDRLAKQGFVMNQENHFSPFSHTMNQNSSSLLLLLENLLYHVMQPSNQAYGMSNSTNGTYGVFSFEVDRLRTRVEVTQTAFTMTLNEQLAPYRSVEISSHQDGRFRITVFGEQVTALIQQPNGTVRILESYDDKVLTASATSCVDLYAERTDFVEHFLEKLESIGIGRPTTRFDPPIADRVVRLLEVAEIDVEANFARLTADLDSLDYTKREAASQELARDVEAYAPRLEQLFEDDAASLELRSRAQRILEGYAKQQRGPDELVQELKLVDDPIYLANLLGKRPPEDFPRIASRLEKLTGQSLGNDPAAWRDWLAKQPRP
;
A
#
# COMPACT_ATOMS: atom_id res chain seq x y z
N THR A 1 -25.67 8.74 36.71
CA THR A 1 -24.69 9.27 35.76
C THR A 1 -23.82 10.28 36.47
N ARG A 2 -22.50 10.05 36.58
CA ARG A 2 -21.54 11.08 37.03
C ARG A 2 -20.88 11.64 35.78
N CYS A 3 -20.78 12.96 35.68
CA CYS A 3 -20.09 13.63 34.59
C CYS A 3 -18.93 14.44 35.16
N TYR A 4 -17.77 14.33 34.52
CA TYR A 4 -16.56 15.08 34.89
C TYR A 4 -16.14 15.96 33.72
N SER A 5 -15.59 17.14 34.03
CA SER A 5 -15.04 18.08 33.06
C SER A 5 -13.52 18.04 33.14
N VAL A 6 -12.86 17.70 32.03
CA VAL A 6 -11.41 17.85 31.86
C VAL A 6 -11.16 18.39 30.45
N ARG A 7 -10.49 19.55 30.36
CA ARG A 7 -10.05 20.20 29.10
C ARG A 7 -11.14 20.30 28.01
N GLY A 8 -12.29 20.86 28.37
CA GLY A 8 -13.33 21.21 27.39
C GLY A 8 -14.18 20.05 26.86
N HIS A 9 -13.94 18.82 27.33
CA HIS A 9 -14.80 17.68 27.02
C HIS A 9 -15.55 17.19 28.25
N LEU A 10 -16.84 16.92 28.07
CA LEU A 10 -17.73 16.34 29.07
C LEU A 10 -17.86 14.85 28.77
N LEU A 11 -17.36 14.01 29.66
CA LEU A 11 -17.53 12.56 29.60
C LEU A 11 -18.54 12.13 30.65
N CYS A 12 -19.57 11.41 30.22
CA CYS A 12 -20.58 10.83 31.10
C CYS A 12 -20.52 9.31 31.00
N HIS A 13 -20.39 8.64 32.15
CA HIS A 13 -20.36 7.18 32.23
C HIS A 13 -21.75 6.64 32.58
N SER A 14 -22.19 5.65 31.79
CA SER A 14 -23.38 4.81 32.00
C SER A 14 -22.94 3.34 31.92
N GLU A 15 -23.45 2.48 32.80
CA GLU A 15 -22.99 1.09 32.98
C GLU A 15 -23.44 0.12 31.88
N HIS A 16 -24.28 0.55 30.92
CA HIS A 16 -24.67 -0.30 29.80
C HIS A 16 -24.61 0.45 28.46
N SER A 17 -23.71 -0.02 27.59
CA SER A 17 -23.43 0.38 26.20
C SER A 17 -22.72 1.73 25.98
N VAL A 18 -21.60 1.68 25.25
CA VAL A 18 -20.87 2.85 24.75
C VAL A 18 -21.47 3.26 23.41
N ARG A 19 -22.07 4.46 23.34
CA ARG A 19 -22.42 5.13 22.08
C ARG A 19 -21.63 6.43 21.99
N SER A 20 -20.89 6.61 20.91
CA SER A 20 -20.15 7.82 20.61
C SER A 20 -21.11 8.90 20.12
N VAL A 21 -21.25 9.99 20.87
CA VAL A 21 -21.99 11.19 20.43
C VAL A 21 -20.94 12.25 20.07
N VAL A 22 -20.93 12.68 18.81
CA VAL A 22 -20.09 13.80 18.35
C VAL A 22 -20.95 15.05 18.35
N MET A 23 -20.59 16.05 19.16
CA MET A 23 -21.17 17.39 19.08
C MET A 23 -20.22 18.32 18.35
N ILE A 24 -20.71 18.98 17.31
CA ILE A 24 -19.96 19.96 16.52
C ILE A 24 -20.33 21.36 17.04
N PRO A 25 -19.36 22.23 17.37
CA PRO A 25 -19.67 23.60 17.77
C PRO A 25 -20.00 24.42 16.52
N VAL A 26 -21.23 24.93 16.46
CA VAL A 26 -21.61 26.03 15.56
C VAL A 26 -22.11 27.19 16.43
N CYS A 27 -21.80 28.41 16.01
CA CYS A 27 -21.92 29.66 16.75
C CYS A 27 -23.21 29.86 17.59
N LYS A 28 -23.02 30.68 18.63
CA LYS A 28 -23.94 31.08 19.71
C LYS A 28 -25.45 31.04 19.39
N ARG A 29 -26.16 30.31 20.27
CA ARG A 29 -27.62 30.21 20.46
C ARG A 29 -28.34 29.31 19.45
N HIS A 30 -28.40 28.01 19.77
CA HIS A 30 -29.53 27.07 19.79
C HIS A 30 -28.97 25.65 19.65
N TRP A 31 -29.33 24.72 20.53
CA TRP A 31 -28.91 23.31 20.44
C TRP A 31 -29.97 22.52 19.68
N PHE A 32 -29.59 21.84 18.60
CA PHE A 32 -30.43 20.83 17.95
C PHE A 32 -29.86 19.44 18.20
N LEU A 33 -30.74 18.51 18.54
CA LEU A 33 -30.44 17.09 18.73
C LEU A 33 -30.70 16.37 17.40
N LEU A 34 -29.65 15.86 16.75
CA LEU A 34 -29.81 15.00 15.57
C LEU A 34 -29.64 13.54 16.02
N VAL A 35 -30.72 12.77 15.91
CA VAL A 35 -30.72 11.32 16.17
C VAL A 35 -30.73 10.61 14.83
N SER A 36 -29.62 9.99 14.45
CA SER A 36 -29.57 9.08 13.30
C SER A 36 -30.16 7.72 13.70
N ILE A 37 -31.30 7.36 13.10
CA ILE A 37 -31.90 6.03 13.19
C ILE A 37 -31.49 5.27 11.93
N THR A 38 -30.65 4.25 12.06
CA THR A 38 -30.39 3.28 11.00
C THR A 38 -31.40 2.14 11.15
N ALA A 39 -32.45 2.15 10.34
CA ALA A 39 -33.37 1.02 10.16
C ALA A 39 -32.92 0.23 8.92
N LEU A 40 -32.53 -1.03 9.10
CA LEU A 40 -32.32 -1.97 7.99
C LEU A 40 -33.61 -2.74 7.75
N TRP A 41 -34.14 -2.60 6.53
CA TRP A 41 -35.30 -3.29 6.00
C TRP A 41 -34.79 -4.44 5.11
N ILE A 42 -35.13 -5.69 5.43
CA ILE A 42 -34.92 -6.84 4.54
C ILE A 42 -36.22 -7.64 4.54
N ALA A 43 -36.93 -7.65 3.41
CA ALA A 43 -37.60 -8.84 2.85
C ALA A 43 -38.38 -8.45 1.57
N GLY A 44 -37.79 -8.74 0.42
CA GLY A 44 -38.49 -8.81 -0.87
C GLY A 44 -37.98 -10.04 -1.61
N GLN A 45 -38.73 -11.14 -1.54
CA GLN A 45 -38.51 -12.32 -2.40
C GLN A 45 -39.07 -12.05 -3.80
N PRO A 46 -38.55 -12.76 -4.81
CA PRO A 46 -39.47 -13.41 -5.73
C PRO A 46 -39.23 -14.91 -5.89
N ALA A 47 -40.37 -15.57 -5.98
CA ALA A 47 -40.71 -16.91 -6.41
C ALA A 47 -39.73 -17.66 -7.35
N SER A 48 -39.52 -18.94 -7.03
CA SER A 48 -39.36 -20.01 -8.02
C SER A 48 -40.12 -21.26 -7.54
N GLN A 49 -41.07 -21.70 -8.36
CA GLN A 49 -41.92 -22.88 -8.17
C GLN A 49 -41.13 -24.20 -8.30
N PRO A 50 -41.64 -25.32 -7.72
CA PRO A 50 -41.18 -26.66 -8.06
C PRO A 50 -42.00 -27.26 -9.22
N LEU A 51 -41.30 -27.94 -10.14
CA LEU A 51 -41.84 -28.83 -11.17
C LEU A 51 -41.36 -30.26 -10.87
N PHE A 52 -42.16 -31.24 -11.33
CA PHE A 52 -42.10 -32.70 -11.11
C PHE A 52 -42.76 -33.16 -9.80
N GLY A 53 -43.79 -34.00 -9.79
CA GLY A 53 -44.40 -34.80 -10.85
C GLY A 53 -44.96 -36.06 -10.18
N ALA A 54 -46.27 -36.08 -9.91
CA ALA A 54 -46.95 -37.21 -9.31
C ALA A 54 -47.19 -38.31 -10.35
N ALA A 55 -46.79 -39.54 -10.04
CA ALA A 55 -47.26 -40.75 -10.70
C ALA A 55 -47.82 -41.71 -9.63
N GLN A 56 -49.00 -42.25 -9.94
CA GLN A 56 -49.83 -43.11 -9.10
C GLN A 56 -49.38 -44.59 -9.10
N ALA A 57 -49.91 -45.32 -8.12
CA ALA A 57 -50.16 -46.77 -8.07
C ALA A 57 -48.90 -47.64 -7.79
N GLU A 58 -48.94 -48.72 -7.00
CA GLU A 58 -50.02 -49.64 -6.62
C GLU A 58 -49.83 -50.14 -5.17
N GLU A 59 -50.93 -50.50 -4.51
CA GLU A 59 -50.94 -51.35 -3.32
C GLU A 59 -50.47 -52.77 -3.67
N PRO A 60 -49.81 -53.46 -2.74
CA PRO A 60 -50.12 -54.87 -2.54
C PRO A 60 -50.60 -55.10 -1.12
N THR A 61 -51.83 -55.60 -1.04
CA THR A 61 -52.35 -56.43 0.05
C THR A 61 -51.33 -57.49 0.44
N VAL A 62 -50.91 -57.50 1.71
CA VAL A 62 -50.24 -58.65 2.33
C VAL A 62 -51.06 -59.08 3.53
N GLU A 63 -51.47 -60.34 3.45
CA GLU A 63 -52.26 -61.09 4.41
C GLU A 63 -51.59 -61.12 5.79
N THR A 64 -52.44 -60.93 6.79
CA THR A 64 -52.20 -61.26 8.19
C THR A 64 -51.88 -62.74 8.33
N ASN A 65 -50.64 -63.07 8.68
CA ASN A 65 -50.31 -64.32 9.36
C ASN A 65 -49.99 -64.00 10.83
N ASP A 66 -51.00 -64.23 11.67
CA ASP A 66 -50.85 -64.42 13.11
C ASP A 66 -50.22 -65.80 13.35
N GLY A 67 -48.97 -65.82 13.78
CA GLY A 67 -48.28 -67.04 14.20
C GLY A 67 -46.82 -66.77 14.54
N ASP A 68 -46.42 -67.11 15.76
CA ASP A 68 -45.04 -67.13 16.28
C ASP A 68 -44.49 -65.83 16.89
N ALA A 69 -45.30 -65.23 17.76
CA ALA A 69 -44.83 -64.34 18.81
C ALA A 69 -44.37 -65.15 20.05
N GLU A 70 -43.24 -65.87 19.98
CA GLU A 70 -42.54 -66.34 21.20
C GLU A 70 -41.13 -66.90 20.94
N LYS A 71 -40.27 -66.20 20.16
CA LYS A 71 -38.82 -66.48 20.11
C LYS A 71 -37.95 -65.41 19.41
N ALA A 72 -38.35 -64.14 19.48
CA ALA A 72 -37.60 -63.04 18.85
C ALA A 72 -37.12 -61.95 19.83
N ASP A 73 -37.29 -62.13 21.15
CA ASP A 73 -36.99 -61.09 22.14
C ASP A 73 -35.62 -61.25 22.84
N GLU A 74 -34.80 -62.21 22.39
CA GLU A 74 -33.42 -62.41 22.89
C GLU A 74 -32.33 -62.14 21.85
N LYS A 75 -32.69 -61.77 20.61
CA LYS A 75 -31.72 -61.46 19.53
C LYS A 75 -31.72 -59.99 19.07
N SER A 76 -32.55 -59.15 19.69
CA SER A 76 -32.66 -57.71 19.42
C SER A 76 -31.82 -56.83 20.35
N LYS A 77 -31.04 -57.43 21.26
CA LYS A 77 -30.16 -56.71 22.21
C LYS A 77 -28.68 -56.67 21.83
N GLU A 78 -28.23 -57.35 20.78
CA GLU A 78 -26.80 -57.46 20.45
C GLU A 78 -26.34 -56.74 19.18
N GLU A 79 -27.24 -56.21 18.37
CA GLU A 79 -26.89 -55.30 17.27
C GLU A 79 -27.30 -53.88 17.66
N GLU A 80 -26.54 -53.28 18.58
CA GLU A 80 -26.42 -51.83 18.58
C GLU A 80 -25.97 -51.47 17.16
N SER A 81 -26.88 -50.90 16.36
CA SER A 81 -26.64 -50.69 14.94
C SER A 81 -25.30 -49.99 14.76
N GLU A 82 -24.52 -50.39 13.76
CA GLU A 82 -23.19 -49.84 13.53
C GLU A 82 -23.22 -48.30 13.54
N ASP A 83 -24.30 -47.71 13.00
CA ASP A 83 -24.65 -46.30 13.10
C ASP A 83 -24.70 -45.73 14.54
N ALA A 84 -25.36 -46.42 15.49
CA ALA A 84 -25.46 -45.98 16.88
C ALA A 84 -24.10 -46.02 17.59
N ARG A 85 -23.29 -47.05 17.31
CA ARG A 85 -21.91 -47.14 17.80
C ARG A 85 -21.03 -46.04 17.21
N GLN A 86 -21.08 -45.84 15.89
CA GLN A 86 -20.33 -44.78 15.21
C GLN A 86 -20.72 -43.38 15.70
N LEU A 87 -22.01 -43.16 16.00
CA LEU A 87 -22.51 -41.91 16.55
C LEU A 87 -22.03 -41.67 17.99
N ARG A 88 -21.93 -42.73 18.81
CA ARG A 88 -21.38 -42.65 20.16
C ARG A 88 -19.89 -42.29 20.11
N GLU A 89 -19.11 -43.01 19.30
CA GLU A 89 -17.68 -42.74 19.08
C GLU A 89 -17.43 -41.31 18.56
N PHE A 90 -18.28 -40.80 17.66
CA PHE A 90 -18.17 -39.43 17.16
C PHE A 90 -18.50 -38.38 18.24
N LYS A 91 -19.53 -38.61 19.06
CA LYS A 91 -19.87 -37.71 20.18
C LYS A 91 -18.73 -37.65 21.19
N GLU A 92 -18.18 -38.80 21.57
CA GLU A 92 -17.04 -38.89 22.48
C GLU A 92 -15.82 -38.13 21.93
N LEU A 93 -15.48 -38.32 20.65
CA LEU A 93 -14.38 -37.59 20.01
C LEU A 93 -14.63 -36.07 19.93
N SER A 94 -15.87 -35.66 19.63
CA SER A 94 -16.26 -34.25 19.57
C SER A 94 -16.13 -33.58 20.93
N ASP A 95 -16.62 -34.23 21.98
CA ASP A 95 -16.54 -33.74 23.36
C ASP A 95 -15.07 -33.71 23.84
N GLU A 96 -14.25 -34.69 23.45
CA GLU A 96 -12.80 -34.71 23.72
C GLU A 96 -12.08 -33.52 23.05
N ILE A 97 -12.35 -33.26 21.77
CA ILE A 97 -11.75 -32.12 21.04
C ILE A 97 -12.15 -30.79 21.69
N LYS A 98 -13.44 -30.63 22.08
CA LYS A 98 -13.93 -29.43 22.76
C LYS A 98 -13.25 -29.23 24.12
N ALA A 99 -13.13 -30.30 24.91
CA ALA A 99 -12.48 -30.25 26.21
C ALA A 99 -10.98 -29.92 26.10
N GLU A 100 -10.28 -30.48 25.12
CA GLU A 100 -8.86 -30.22 24.88
C GLU A 100 -8.60 -28.79 24.38
N LEU A 101 -9.48 -28.24 23.52
CA LEU A 101 -9.42 -26.83 23.12
C LEU A 101 -9.56 -25.89 24.32
N GLU A 102 -10.51 -26.16 25.20
CA GLU A 102 -10.74 -25.33 26.40
C GLU A 102 -9.58 -25.43 27.39
N LYS A 103 -9.05 -26.64 27.62
CA LYS A 103 -7.86 -26.85 28.47
C LYS A 103 -6.65 -26.10 27.95
N ARG A 104 -6.43 -26.12 26.63
CA ARG A 104 -5.33 -25.40 25.96
C ARG A 104 -5.50 -23.88 26.05
N ARG A 105 -6.72 -23.38 25.89
CA ARG A 105 -7.06 -21.96 26.09
C ARG A 105 -6.73 -21.52 27.51
N GLN A 106 -7.13 -22.28 28.52
CA GLN A 106 -6.83 -21.98 29.92
C GLN A 106 -5.33 -22.01 30.23
N ALA A 107 -4.56 -22.91 29.61
CA ALA A 107 -3.11 -22.94 29.74
C ALA A 107 -2.44 -21.72 29.07
N ALA A 108 -2.94 -21.30 27.90
CA ALA A 108 -2.51 -20.09 27.21
C ALA A 108 -2.72 -18.86 28.10
N ASP A 109 -3.93 -18.72 28.65
CA ASP A 109 -4.31 -17.59 29.49
C ASP A 109 -3.42 -17.50 30.75
N LYS A 110 -3.13 -18.64 31.39
CA LYS A 110 -2.18 -18.69 32.53
C LYS A 110 -0.74 -18.33 32.14
N GLY A 111 -0.27 -18.78 30.98
CA GLY A 111 1.06 -18.43 30.47
C GLY A 111 1.19 -16.94 30.14
N VAL A 112 0.15 -16.37 29.53
CA VAL A 112 0.05 -14.93 29.25
C VAL A 112 0.00 -14.12 30.55
N GLU A 113 -0.77 -14.56 31.55
CA GLU A 113 -0.85 -13.90 32.85
C GLU A 113 0.50 -13.91 33.59
N ALA A 114 1.19 -15.04 33.61
CA ALA A 114 2.54 -15.14 34.19
C ALA A 114 3.55 -14.22 33.48
N LEU A 115 3.52 -14.16 32.15
CA LEU A 115 4.36 -13.23 31.38
C LEU A 115 4.01 -11.76 31.63
N ALA A 116 2.72 -11.44 31.78
CA ALA A 116 2.26 -10.10 32.09
C ALA A 116 2.77 -9.65 33.47
N GLN A 117 2.75 -10.55 34.47
CA GLN A 117 3.31 -10.28 35.79
C GLN A 117 4.82 -10.02 35.74
N ILE A 118 5.60 -10.90 35.11
CA ILE A 118 7.06 -10.74 34.96
C ILE A 118 7.39 -9.42 34.24
N ARG A 119 6.63 -9.08 33.20
CA ARG A 119 6.80 -7.83 32.47
C ARG A 119 6.51 -6.61 33.34
N GLN A 120 5.47 -6.67 34.16
CA GLN A 120 5.14 -5.59 35.07
C GLN A 120 6.27 -5.37 36.08
N GLU A 121 6.84 -6.45 36.63
CA GLU A 121 8.01 -6.40 37.51
C GLU A 121 9.22 -5.73 36.81
N PHE A 122 9.52 -6.10 35.57
CA PHE A 122 10.59 -5.44 34.81
C PHE A 122 10.30 -3.96 34.53
N ARG A 123 9.06 -3.59 34.24
CA ARG A 123 8.67 -2.18 34.00
C ARG A 123 8.80 -1.33 35.26
N ASP A 124 8.42 -1.88 36.41
CA ASP A 124 8.54 -1.18 37.68
C ASP A 124 10.02 -1.03 38.06
N GLU A 125 10.84 -2.08 37.91
CA GLU A 125 12.30 -1.98 38.11
C GLU A 125 12.94 -0.99 37.13
N PHE A 126 12.54 -1.01 35.84
CA PHE A 126 13.04 -0.08 34.84
C PHE A 126 12.73 1.37 35.22
N ARG A 127 11.51 1.65 35.71
CA ARG A 127 11.10 2.98 36.19
C ARG A 127 11.97 3.43 37.37
N ASP A 128 12.26 2.53 38.30
CA ASP A 128 13.12 2.81 39.46
C ASP A 128 14.57 3.09 39.04
N VAL A 129 15.12 2.32 38.09
CA VAL A 129 16.46 2.58 37.53
C VAL A 129 16.51 3.94 36.82
N CYS A 130 15.50 4.28 36.03
CA CYS A 130 15.41 5.59 35.38
C CYS A 130 15.32 6.73 36.40
N LYS A 131 14.60 6.53 37.50
CA LYS A 131 14.53 7.51 38.60
C LYS A 131 15.90 7.70 39.26
N GLN A 132 16.62 6.61 39.55
CA GLN A 132 17.97 6.68 40.13
C GLN A 132 18.97 7.37 39.21
N LEU A 133 18.88 7.18 37.89
CA LEU A 133 19.73 7.86 36.92
C LEU A 133 19.47 9.38 36.82
N ARG A 134 18.26 9.82 37.15
CA ARG A 134 17.88 11.25 37.17
C ARG A 134 18.27 11.96 38.47
N GLU A 135 18.45 11.23 39.56
CA GLU A 135 18.86 11.83 40.82
C GLU A 135 20.34 12.26 40.75
N PRO A 136 20.68 13.52 41.08
CA PRO A 136 22.06 13.96 41.09
C PRO A 136 22.84 13.15 42.12
N PRO A 137 24.07 12.72 41.80
CA PRO A 137 24.80 11.82 42.68
C PRO A 137 25.19 12.51 43.99
N LYS A 138 25.04 11.79 45.10
CA LYS A 138 25.38 12.27 46.44
C LYS A 138 26.88 12.20 46.76
N ASP A 139 27.64 11.41 46.02
CA ASP A 139 29.10 11.22 46.19
C ASP A 139 29.76 11.11 44.81
N VAL A 140 30.70 12.03 44.51
CA VAL A 140 31.31 12.25 43.19
C VAL A 140 32.40 11.22 42.86
N SER A 141 32.78 10.37 43.81
CA SER A 141 33.87 9.39 43.60
C SER A 141 33.38 7.96 43.32
N ALA A 142 32.16 7.61 43.75
CA ALA A 142 31.49 6.34 43.48
C ALA A 142 30.54 6.39 42.26
N THR A 143 30.45 7.54 41.59
CA THR A 143 29.45 7.89 40.58
C THR A 143 29.57 7.12 39.29
N ASP A 144 30.75 7.03 38.71
CA ASP A 144 30.86 6.58 37.33
C ASP A 144 30.61 5.08 37.23
N VAL A 145 31.14 4.30 38.18
CA VAL A 145 30.92 2.86 38.24
C VAL A 145 29.46 2.52 38.53
N ASN A 146 28.83 3.23 39.48
CA ASN A 146 27.43 2.98 39.82
C ASN A 146 26.47 3.45 38.71
N ARG A 147 26.74 4.60 38.09
CA ARG A 147 25.96 5.12 36.95
C ARG A 147 26.08 4.19 35.76
N GLN A 148 27.28 3.71 35.44
CA GLN A 148 27.48 2.73 34.36
C GLN A 148 26.76 1.41 34.64
N ARG A 149 26.77 0.94 35.90
CA ARG A 149 26.00 -0.23 36.32
C ARG A 149 24.49 -0.03 36.14
N LEU A 150 23.96 1.14 36.51
CA LEU A 150 22.55 1.49 36.34
C LEU A 150 22.16 1.62 34.86
N LEU A 151 23.00 2.23 34.02
CA LEU A 151 22.80 2.29 32.56
C LEU A 151 22.80 0.89 31.93
N ASN A 152 23.74 0.02 32.32
CA ASN A 152 23.74 -1.36 31.86
C ASN A 152 22.49 -2.12 32.31
N ARG A 153 22.05 -1.91 33.57
CA ARG A 153 20.82 -2.52 34.08
C ARG A 153 19.58 -2.01 33.34
N GLN A 154 19.52 -0.71 33.03
CA GLN A 154 18.45 -0.11 32.22
C GLN A 154 18.36 -0.77 30.83
N LYS A 155 19.49 -0.96 30.15
CA LYS A 155 19.56 -1.64 28.84
C LYS A 155 19.08 -3.10 28.92
N ILE A 156 19.53 -3.85 29.94
CA ILE A 156 19.12 -5.24 30.15
C ILE A 156 17.61 -5.34 30.43
N LEU A 157 17.06 -4.46 31.28
CA LEU A 157 15.63 -4.42 31.57
C LEU A 157 14.80 -4.05 30.34
N ALA A 158 15.25 -3.09 29.53
CA ALA A 158 14.59 -2.77 28.26
C ALA A 158 14.56 -3.97 27.31
N LEU A 159 15.66 -4.72 27.21
CA LEU A 159 15.73 -5.94 26.41
C LEU A 159 14.78 -7.02 26.93
N HIS A 160 14.71 -7.24 28.25
CA HIS A 160 13.81 -8.25 28.82
C HIS A 160 12.33 -7.87 28.70
N ILE A 161 11.98 -6.59 28.86
CA ILE A 161 10.64 -6.10 28.56
C ILE A 161 10.31 -6.41 27.09
N TRP A 162 11.21 -6.07 26.16
CA TRP A 162 11.06 -6.36 24.74
C TRP A 162 10.91 -7.86 24.44
N GLN A 163 11.75 -8.71 25.03
CA GLN A 163 11.67 -10.17 24.86
C GLN A 163 10.33 -10.70 25.40
N SER A 164 9.89 -10.24 26.56
CA SER A 164 8.61 -10.65 27.14
C SER A 164 7.41 -10.17 26.32
N ASP A 165 7.49 -8.99 25.70
CA ASP A 165 6.50 -8.47 24.73
C ASP A 165 6.51 -9.29 23.43
N ALA A 166 7.67 -9.80 22.99
CA ALA A 166 7.80 -10.62 21.79
C ALA A 166 7.35 -12.08 22.00
N ILE A 167 7.52 -12.62 23.22
CA ILE A 167 7.19 -14.01 23.55
C ILE A 167 5.70 -14.19 23.87
N GLU A 168 5.01 -13.20 24.42
CA GLU A 168 3.58 -13.32 24.78
C GLU A 168 2.68 -13.77 23.60
N PRO A 169 2.78 -13.20 22.38
CA PRO A 169 2.00 -13.68 21.23
C PRO A 169 2.33 -15.12 20.86
N LEU A 170 3.58 -15.54 21.04
CA LEU A 170 4.02 -16.92 20.76
C LEU A 170 3.46 -17.88 21.81
N VAL A 171 3.39 -17.50 23.08
CA VAL A 171 2.75 -18.31 24.13
C VAL A 171 1.24 -18.39 23.93
N ALA A 172 0.61 -17.28 23.52
CA ALA A 172 -0.82 -17.24 23.18
C ALA A 172 -1.17 -18.10 21.95
N THR A 173 -0.28 -18.17 20.96
CA THR A 173 -0.51 -18.92 19.70
C THR A 173 -0.07 -20.39 19.77
N ASN A 174 1.10 -20.70 20.35
CA ASN A 174 1.58 -22.09 20.51
C ASN A 174 0.70 -22.93 21.43
N ALA A 175 0.04 -22.32 22.43
CA ALA A 175 -0.89 -23.05 23.28
C ALA A 175 -2.11 -23.57 22.50
N VAL A 176 -2.44 -22.96 21.36
CA VAL A 176 -3.56 -23.34 20.47
C VAL A 176 -3.03 -24.08 19.24
N ALA A 177 -2.13 -25.05 19.42
CA ALA A 177 -1.66 -25.93 18.34
C ALA A 177 -2.80 -26.86 17.85
N THR A 178 -3.71 -26.31 17.05
CA THR A 178 -4.93 -26.96 16.55
C THR A 178 -4.68 -27.93 15.40
N GLN A 179 -3.47 -27.98 14.86
CA GLN A 179 -3.15 -28.83 13.72
C GLN A 179 -3.28 -30.32 14.04
N ASP A 180 -2.93 -30.74 15.26
CA ASP A 180 -3.15 -32.11 15.73
C ASP A 180 -4.65 -32.44 15.86
N LEU A 181 -5.45 -31.52 16.40
CA LEU A 181 -6.91 -31.68 16.51
C LEU A 181 -7.59 -31.71 15.13
N SER A 182 -7.12 -30.86 14.21
CA SER A 182 -7.56 -30.86 12.81
C SER A 182 -7.19 -32.18 12.11
N ASN A 183 -5.98 -32.70 12.35
CA ASN A 183 -5.56 -33.98 11.80
C ASN A 183 -6.36 -35.15 12.36
N ARG A 184 -6.66 -35.16 13.66
CA ARG A 184 -7.53 -36.17 14.31
C ARG A 184 -8.94 -36.14 13.73
N LEU A 185 -9.52 -34.94 13.57
CA LEU A 185 -10.83 -34.76 12.94
C LEU A 185 -10.81 -35.22 11.46
N HIS A 186 -9.74 -34.87 10.74
CA HIS A 186 -9.59 -35.27 9.34
C HIS A 186 -9.41 -36.78 9.19
N MET A 187 -8.61 -37.44 10.03
CA MET A 187 -8.46 -38.90 10.02
C MET A 187 -9.79 -39.59 10.31
N PHE A 188 -10.54 -39.12 11.32
CA PHE A 188 -11.88 -39.65 11.62
C PHE A 188 -12.84 -39.46 10.42
N SER A 189 -12.81 -38.29 9.78
CA SER A 189 -13.65 -37.98 8.62
C SER A 189 -13.33 -38.85 7.39
N SER A 190 -12.04 -39.08 7.12
CA SER A 190 -11.59 -39.86 5.97
C SER A 190 -11.89 -41.35 6.09
N ALA A 191 -11.96 -41.88 7.32
CA ALA A 191 -12.22 -43.29 7.57
C ALA A 191 -13.70 -43.68 7.40
N ARG A 192 -14.66 -42.72 7.37
CA ARG A 192 -16.10 -42.99 7.47
C ARG A 192 -16.98 -42.11 6.58
N ILE A 193 -16.74 -42.15 5.27
CA ILE A 193 -17.36 -41.29 4.24
C ILE A 193 -18.91 -41.36 4.20
N SER A 194 -19.53 -42.52 4.46
CA SER A 194 -21.00 -42.65 4.49
C SER A 194 -21.64 -41.99 5.72
N PHE A 195 -20.99 -42.09 6.88
CA PHE A 195 -21.40 -41.41 8.12
C PHE A 195 -21.27 -39.89 7.99
N MET A 196 -20.25 -39.41 7.28
CA MET A 196 -20.03 -37.99 6.99
C MET A 196 -21.22 -37.33 6.29
N GLN A 197 -21.79 -37.99 5.28
CA GLN A 197 -22.93 -37.45 4.53
C GLN A 197 -24.16 -37.23 5.43
N LYS A 198 -24.33 -38.05 6.47
CA LYS A 198 -25.44 -37.96 7.43
C LYS A 198 -25.20 -36.94 8.55
N HIS A 199 -23.95 -36.56 8.82
CA HIS A 199 -23.56 -35.69 9.92
C HIS A 199 -22.67 -34.50 9.50
N GLN A 200 -22.73 -34.13 8.23
CA GLN A 200 -21.93 -33.08 7.60
C GLN A 200 -22.01 -31.75 8.38
N ASP A 201 -23.20 -31.36 8.84
CA ASP A 201 -23.43 -30.12 9.57
C ASP A 201 -22.62 -30.04 10.87
N LYS A 202 -22.52 -31.13 11.64
CA LYS A 202 -21.76 -31.16 12.90
C LYS A 202 -20.26 -31.12 12.67
N ILE A 203 -19.81 -31.67 11.55
CA ILE A 203 -18.39 -31.69 11.19
C ILE A 203 -17.97 -30.33 10.66
N GLN A 204 -18.84 -29.67 9.90
CA GLN A 204 -18.69 -28.26 9.53
C GLN A 204 -18.67 -27.36 10.77
N GLU A 205 -19.53 -27.62 11.77
CA GLU A 205 -19.51 -26.90 13.06
C GLU A 205 -18.16 -27.05 13.78
N LEU A 206 -17.62 -28.28 13.87
CA LEU A 206 -16.31 -28.52 14.50
C LEU A 206 -15.16 -27.86 13.73
N HIS A 207 -15.16 -27.94 12.40
CA HIS A 207 -14.19 -27.21 11.57
C HIS A 207 -14.29 -25.70 11.74
N HIS A 208 -15.51 -25.17 11.81
CA HIS A 208 -15.75 -23.76 12.09
C HIS A 208 -15.21 -23.37 13.46
N LEU A 209 -15.44 -24.18 14.51
CA LEU A 209 -14.92 -23.92 15.86
C LEU A 209 -13.38 -23.92 15.89
N ILE A 210 -12.74 -24.89 15.24
CA ILE A 210 -11.27 -24.98 15.14
C ILE A 210 -10.71 -23.76 14.38
N SER A 211 -11.31 -23.42 13.25
CA SER A 211 -10.90 -22.27 12.42
C SER A 211 -11.12 -20.95 13.14
N THR A 212 -12.24 -20.80 13.86
CA THR A 212 -12.54 -19.60 14.66
C THR A 212 -11.51 -19.44 15.78
N ALA A 213 -11.16 -20.52 16.49
CA ALA A 213 -10.12 -20.48 17.52
C ALA A 213 -8.75 -20.08 16.94
N GLN A 214 -8.38 -20.59 15.76
CA GLN A 214 -7.15 -20.19 15.05
C GLN A 214 -7.17 -18.71 14.66
N ASN A 215 -8.26 -18.26 14.04
CA ASN A 215 -8.40 -16.89 13.58
C ASN A 215 -8.46 -15.89 14.75
N GLU A 216 -9.11 -16.24 15.86
CA GLU A 216 -9.10 -15.42 17.07
C GLU A 216 -7.71 -15.32 17.68
N ALA A 217 -6.95 -16.42 17.75
CA ALA A 217 -5.58 -16.40 18.25
C ALA A 217 -4.68 -15.53 17.35
N MET A 218 -4.82 -15.66 16.02
CA MET A 218 -4.06 -14.88 15.03
C MET A 218 -4.44 -13.39 15.07
N GLN A 219 -5.73 -13.07 15.08
CA GLN A 219 -6.21 -11.68 15.15
C GLN A 219 -5.85 -11.01 16.48
N ARG A 220 -5.91 -11.72 17.62
CA ARG A 220 -5.42 -11.20 18.90
C ARG A 220 -3.92 -10.92 18.84
N GLY A 221 -3.14 -11.80 18.21
CA GLY A 221 -1.71 -11.58 17.95
C GLY A 221 -1.47 -10.33 17.10
N MET A 222 -2.12 -10.23 15.93
CA MET A 222 -1.95 -9.12 14.99
C MET A 222 -2.43 -7.77 15.54
N ASN A 223 -3.63 -7.71 16.13
CA ASN A 223 -4.17 -6.45 16.64
C ASN A 223 -3.32 -5.89 17.79
N ARG A 224 -2.73 -6.77 18.60
CA ARG A 224 -1.81 -6.38 19.68
C ARG A 224 -0.43 -6.00 19.14
N GLN A 225 0.10 -6.75 18.18
CA GLN A 225 1.35 -6.39 17.49
C GLN A 225 1.26 -5.01 16.84
N ASN A 226 0.14 -4.69 16.18
CA ASN A 226 -0.09 -3.36 15.61
C ASN A 226 -0.23 -2.27 16.69
N HIS A 227 -0.92 -2.56 17.80
CA HIS A 227 -1.06 -1.59 18.88
C HIS A 227 0.28 -1.31 19.60
N ASP A 228 1.10 -2.35 19.77
CA ASP A 228 2.41 -2.26 20.38
C ASP A 228 3.44 -1.65 19.43
N GLU A 229 3.35 -1.88 18.12
CA GLU A 229 4.20 -1.20 17.14
C GLU A 229 3.93 0.31 17.12
N ILE A 230 2.65 0.72 17.20
CA ILE A 230 2.26 2.13 17.33
C ILE A 230 2.81 2.73 18.64
N ARG A 231 2.77 2.00 19.76
CA ARG A 231 3.37 2.45 21.04
C ARG A 231 4.90 2.45 21.06
N ARG A 232 5.55 1.48 20.42
CA ARG A 232 7.01 1.41 20.24
C ARG A 232 7.50 2.66 19.52
N LYS A 233 6.87 3.02 18.39
CA LYS A 233 7.20 4.23 17.62
C LYS A 233 7.08 5.50 18.47
N GLN A 234 6.13 5.56 19.40
CA GLN A 234 5.95 6.70 20.32
C GLN A 234 6.97 6.74 21.48
N SER A 235 7.42 5.58 21.99
CA SER A 235 8.31 5.53 23.16
C SER A 235 9.80 5.60 22.84
N TYR A 236 10.24 5.13 21.66
CA TYR A 236 11.65 5.23 21.26
C TYR A 236 12.05 6.66 20.86
N HIS A 237 11.09 7.44 20.33
CA HIS A 237 11.32 8.83 19.94
C HIS A 237 11.68 9.75 21.12
N TYR A 238 11.27 9.40 22.35
CA TYR A 238 11.52 10.24 23.52
C TYR A 238 12.88 9.99 24.21
N ASN A 239 13.51 8.82 24.01
CA ASN A 239 14.74 8.46 24.74
C ASN A 239 16.03 8.59 23.90
N LEU A 240 15.94 8.56 22.57
CA LEU A 240 17.12 8.69 21.68
C LEU A 240 17.52 10.16 21.45
N VAL A 241 16.55 11.07 21.42
CA VAL A 241 16.78 12.52 21.24
C VAL A 241 17.60 13.13 22.40
N GLU A 242 17.54 12.55 23.61
CA GLU A 242 18.39 12.97 24.73
C GLU A 242 19.82 12.39 24.65
N LEU A 243 20.03 11.25 23.97
CA LEU A 243 21.33 10.57 23.88
C LEU A 243 22.20 11.09 22.72
N GLU A 244 21.59 11.48 21.61
CA GLU A 244 22.32 12.08 20.47
C GLU A 244 22.83 13.49 20.77
N ARG A 245 22.17 14.21 21.69
CA ARG A 245 22.61 15.55 22.12
C ARG A 245 23.91 15.55 22.96
N GLU A 246 24.31 14.41 23.52
CA GLU A 246 25.55 14.28 24.31
C GLU A 246 26.75 13.75 23.50
N LEU A 247 26.55 13.24 22.27
CA LEU A 247 27.59 12.58 21.48
C LEU A 247 28.19 13.43 20.35
N VAL A 248 27.63 14.60 20.05
CA VAL A 248 28.03 15.43 18.88
C VAL A 248 29.17 16.43 19.16
N ASP A 249 29.63 16.56 20.41
CA ASP A 249 30.59 17.61 20.80
C ASP A 249 32.09 17.25 20.69
N GLY A 250 32.49 16.27 19.86
CA GLY A 250 33.93 16.19 19.56
C GLY A 250 34.43 15.00 18.78
N VAL A 251 34.49 15.12 17.46
CA VAL A 251 35.58 14.54 16.65
C VAL A 251 35.81 15.44 15.45
N ASP A 252 36.98 16.07 15.40
CA ASP A 252 37.51 16.80 14.25
C ASP A 252 38.45 15.82 13.52
N SER A 253 38.13 15.42 12.28
CA SER A 253 39.06 14.65 11.45
C SER A 253 38.92 15.02 9.98
N SER A 254 39.88 15.80 9.51
CA SER A 254 40.18 16.03 8.10
C SER A 254 41.12 14.92 7.59
N ASP A 255 40.71 14.15 6.59
CA ASP A 255 41.54 13.87 5.41
C ASP A 255 40.72 13.18 4.31
N ASP A 256 40.89 13.73 3.10
CA ASP A 256 40.28 13.38 1.82
C ASP A 256 40.90 12.10 1.24
N ASP A 257 40.07 11.09 1.00
CA ASP A 257 40.19 10.19 -0.15
C ASP A 257 38.81 9.55 -0.40
N LEU A 258 38.35 9.59 -1.66
CA LEU A 258 37.02 9.18 -2.17
C LEU A 258 36.73 7.68 -2.04
N ILE A 259 36.70 7.20 -0.81
CA ILE A 259 35.77 6.16 -0.38
C ILE A 259 34.48 6.94 -0.11
N VAL A 260 33.37 6.59 -0.78
CA VAL A 260 32.04 7.08 -0.35
C VAL A 260 31.92 6.63 1.10
N ALA A 261 32.15 7.55 2.05
CA ALA A 261 31.94 7.29 3.46
C ALA A 261 30.55 6.65 3.56
N PRO A 262 30.40 5.53 4.28
CA PRO A 262 29.11 4.88 4.42
C PRO A 262 28.13 5.97 4.84
N THR A 263 27.28 6.40 3.92
CA THR A 263 26.32 7.45 4.23
C THR A 263 25.48 6.86 5.34
N ASP A 264 25.40 7.54 6.49
CA ASP A 264 24.59 7.09 7.62
C ASP A 264 23.10 6.91 7.24
N HIS A 265 22.75 7.34 6.02
CA HIS A 265 21.46 7.35 5.42
C HIS A 265 21.34 6.34 4.27
N VAL A 266 20.99 5.08 4.59
CA VAL A 266 20.86 4.01 3.58
C VAL A 266 19.76 4.32 2.56
N LEU A 267 18.63 4.89 2.98
CA LEU A 267 17.58 5.31 2.04
C LEU A 267 18.08 6.33 1.00
N GLU A 268 19.03 7.19 1.36
CA GLU A 268 19.62 8.16 0.43
C GLU A 268 20.48 7.47 -0.62
N ALA A 269 21.27 6.49 -0.20
CA ALA A 269 22.12 5.69 -1.10
C ALA A 269 21.30 4.90 -2.14
N ILE A 270 20.04 4.58 -1.84
CA ILE A 270 19.16 3.80 -2.74
C ILE A 270 18.12 4.64 -3.49
N GLN A 271 18.13 5.97 -3.36
CA GLN A 271 17.10 6.84 -3.95
C GLN A 271 16.87 6.56 -5.44
N HIS A 272 17.95 6.45 -6.21
CA HIS A 272 17.86 6.19 -7.65
C HIS A 272 17.24 4.83 -7.99
N ALA A 273 17.55 3.80 -7.19
CA ALA A 273 16.99 2.46 -7.39
C ALA A 273 15.51 2.42 -6.99
N LEU A 274 15.19 3.05 -5.85
CA LEU A 274 13.80 3.18 -5.38
C LEU A 274 12.96 3.95 -6.39
N ARG A 275 13.51 4.99 -7.04
CA ARG A 275 12.81 5.84 -8.01
C ARG A 275 12.33 5.08 -9.23
N ARG A 276 13.07 4.04 -9.63
CA ARG A 276 12.71 3.16 -10.74
C ARG A 276 11.60 2.18 -10.37
N ILE A 277 11.51 1.81 -9.09
CA ILE A 277 10.44 0.94 -8.57
C ILE A 277 9.17 1.76 -8.35
N VAL A 278 9.30 2.92 -7.72
CA VAL A 278 8.19 3.74 -7.26
C VAL A 278 8.17 5.03 -8.05
N GLN A 279 7.48 5.01 -9.18
CA GLN A 279 7.19 6.21 -9.96
C GLN A 279 5.71 6.53 -9.87
N LEU A 280 5.38 7.77 -9.56
CA LEU A 280 4.01 8.27 -9.46
C LEU A 280 3.57 8.85 -10.81
N GLN A 281 2.28 8.78 -11.08
CA GLN A 281 1.66 9.43 -12.24
C GLN A 281 0.26 9.94 -11.90
N TRP A 282 -0.18 10.93 -12.68
CA TRP A 282 -1.57 11.34 -12.73
C TRP A 282 -2.37 10.33 -13.55
N ASN A 283 -3.53 9.92 -13.03
CA ASN A 283 -4.51 9.14 -13.75
C ASN A 283 -5.87 9.80 -13.53
N GLY A 284 -6.28 10.64 -14.50
CA GLY A 284 -7.36 11.60 -14.31
C GLY A 284 -7.10 12.47 -13.08
N ARG A 285 -8.04 12.43 -12.13
CA ARG A 285 -8.02 13.26 -10.92
C ARG A 285 -7.28 12.63 -9.73
N GLN A 286 -6.71 11.43 -9.90
CA GLN A 286 -6.07 10.65 -8.85
C GLN A 286 -4.56 10.53 -9.06
N LEU A 287 -3.84 10.31 -7.96
CA LEU A 287 -2.45 9.92 -7.98
C LEU A 287 -2.36 8.39 -7.92
N THR A 288 -1.54 7.80 -8.80
CA THR A 288 -1.37 6.35 -8.88
C THR A 288 0.10 5.97 -9.07
N LEU A 289 0.42 4.71 -8.82
CA LEU A 289 1.72 4.13 -9.17
C LEU A 289 1.77 3.88 -10.69
N ASN A 290 2.81 4.39 -11.36
CA ASN A 290 3.08 4.13 -12.77
C ASN A 290 3.66 2.73 -12.95
N GLN A 291 2.79 1.72 -12.94
CA GLN A 291 3.19 0.33 -13.17
C GLN A 291 3.64 0.09 -14.61
N ALA A 292 3.15 0.87 -15.58
CA ALA A 292 3.56 0.77 -16.98
C ALA A 292 5.05 1.12 -17.18
N HIS A 293 5.64 1.96 -16.30
CA HIS A 293 7.08 2.21 -16.35
C HIS A 293 7.92 0.96 -16.08
N TRP A 294 7.38 -0.04 -15.36
CA TRP A 294 8.10 -1.28 -15.15
C TRP A 294 8.33 -2.05 -16.45
N ASP A 295 7.54 -1.83 -17.50
CA ASP A 295 7.79 -2.48 -18.79
C ASP A 295 9.05 -1.94 -19.49
N GLU A 296 9.51 -0.74 -19.11
CA GLU A 296 10.72 -0.09 -19.65
C GLU A 296 11.67 0.44 -18.54
N PRO A 297 12.10 -0.41 -17.60
CA PRO A 297 12.69 0.03 -16.32
C PRO A 297 14.09 0.66 -16.44
N PHE A 298 14.74 0.50 -17.60
CA PHE A 298 16.12 0.94 -17.85
C PHE A 298 16.26 1.81 -19.09
N GLY A 299 15.23 2.61 -19.41
CA GLY A 299 15.27 3.56 -20.53
C GLY A 299 15.14 2.88 -21.90
N GLY A 300 14.21 1.93 -22.01
CA GLY A 300 13.87 1.26 -23.28
C GLY A 300 14.74 0.06 -23.66
N GLY A 301 15.75 -0.28 -22.86
CA GLY A 301 16.49 -1.55 -23.01
C GLY A 301 15.61 -2.75 -22.65
N SER A 302 15.81 -3.88 -23.34
CA SER A 302 15.07 -5.10 -23.04
C SER A 302 15.38 -5.63 -21.62
N VAL A 303 14.44 -6.36 -21.04
CA VAL A 303 14.61 -7.08 -19.76
C VAL A 303 15.89 -7.93 -19.77
N ALA A 304 16.19 -8.59 -20.90
CA ALA A 304 17.38 -9.42 -21.08
C ALA A 304 18.69 -8.60 -21.04
N GLU A 305 18.73 -7.46 -21.73
CA GLU A 305 19.90 -6.56 -21.71
C GLU A 305 20.13 -5.96 -20.33
N SER A 306 19.05 -5.58 -19.65
CA SER A 306 19.09 -5.01 -18.31
C SER A 306 19.60 -6.03 -17.28
N ARG A 307 19.10 -7.27 -17.38
CA ARG A 307 19.58 -8.39 -16.57
C ARG A 307 21.06 -8.68 -16.84
N LYS A 308 21.47 -8.70 -18.10
CA LYS A 308 22.88 -8.87 -18.48
C LYS A 308 23.75 -7.75 -17.87
N LEU A 309 23.30 -6.49 -17.95
CA LEU A 309 24.02 -5.36 -17.35
C LEU A 309 24.18 -5.51 -15.83
N ILE A 310 23.14 -5.97 -15.12
CA ILE A 310 23.20 -6.23 -13.67
C ILE A 310 24.19 -7.36 -13.37
N ILE A 311 24.11 -8.48 -14.11
CA ILE A 311 25.03 -9.62 -13.96
C ILE A 311 26.48 -9.21 -14.25
N ASP A 312 26.72 -8.46 -15.33
CA ASP A 312 28.06 -8.00 -15.71
C ASP A 312 28.64 -7.06 -14.63
N ARG A 313 27.81 -6.23 -14.00
CA ARG A 313 28.23 -5.39 -12.87
C ARG A 313 28.57 -6.22 -11.62
N LEU A 314 27.77 -7.23 -11.32
CA LEU A 314 28.00 -8.16 -10.21
C LEU A 314 29.30 -8.95 -10.40
N ALA A 315 29.51 -9.48 -11.61
CA ALA A 315 30.73 -10.21 -11.96
C ALA A 315 31.98 -9.32 -11.83
N LYS A 316 31.91 -8.06 -12.27
CA LYS A 316 33.01 -7.08 -12.11
C LYS A 316 33.34 -6.77 -10.64
N GLN A 317 32.41 -7.01 -9.72
CA GLN A 317 32.60 -6.80 -8.28
C GLN A 317 32.96 -8.09 -7.53
N GLY A 318 33.27 -9.17 -8.24
CA GLY A 318 33.70 -10.44 -7.63
C GLY A 318 32.57 -11.35 -7.17
N PHE A 319 31.30 -11.00 -7.43
CA PHE A 319 30.17 -11.90 -7.19
C PHE A 319 30.09 -12.95 -8.31
N VAL A 320 30.51 -14.19 -8.00
CA VAL A 320 30.39 -15.32 -8.92
C VAL A 320 28.94 -15.82 -8.94
N MET A 321 28.14 -15.28 -9.85
CA MET A 321 26.76 -15.71 -10.05
C MET A 321 26.73 -16.94 -10.97
N ASN A 322 26.54 -18.13 -10.40
CA ASN A 322 26.22 -19.32 -11.18
C ASN A 322 24.85 -19.12 -11.85
N GLN A 323 24.87 -18.83 -13.15
CA GLN A 323 23.69 -18.43 -13.95
C GLN A 323 22.54 -19.45 -13.89
N GLU A 324 22.85 -20.72 -13.63
CA GLU A 324 21.87 -21.82 -13.66
C GLU A 324 21.13 -22.05 -12.33
N ASN A 325 21.75 -21.80 -11.17
CA ASN A 325 21.21 -22.29 -9.88
C ASN A 325 20.41 -21.25 -9.06
N HIS A 326 20.63 -19.95 -9.25
CA HIS A 326 19.96 -18.94 -8.43
C HIS A 326 18.79 -18.23 -9.11
N PHE A 327 18.61 -18.40 -10.42
CA PHE A 327 17.60 -17.64 -11.17
C PHE A 327 16.62 -18.50 -11.98
N SER A 328 16.96 -19.75 -12.31
CA SER A 328 16.16 -20.61 -13.20
C SER A 328 14.75 -20.95 -12.67
N PRO A 329 14.54 -21.27 -11.38
CA PRO A 329 13.18 -21.54 -10.88
C PRO A 329 12.31 -20.27 -10.79
N PHE A 330 12.94 -19.11 -10.59
CA PHE A 330 12.27 -17.82 -10.36
C PHE A 330 11.68 -17.22 -11.64
N SER A 331 12.41 -17.28 -12.76
CA SER A 331 11.93 -16.75 -14.05
C SER A 331 10.81 -17.57 -14.67
N HIS A 332 10.67 -18.85 -14.29
CA HIS A 332 9.67 -19.75 -14.86
C HIS A 332 8.33 -19.74 -14.11
N THR A 333 8.28 -19.35 -12.83
CA THR A 333 7.03 -19.34 -12.04
C THR A 333 6.30 -18.00 -12.03
N MET A 334 7.01 -16.88 -12.23
CA MET A 334 6.38 -15.58 -12.46
C MET A 334 6.06 -15.42 -13.95
N ASN A 335 4.93 -15.97 -14.38
CA ASN A 335 4.46 -15.86 -15.75
C ASN A 335 4.18 -14.39 -16.14
N GLN A 336 4.88 -13.94 -17.17
CA GLN A 336 4.61 -12.85 -18.13
C GLN A 336 4.38 -11.40 -17.65
N ASN A 337 3.89 -11.14 -16.44
CA ASN A 337 3.57 -9.76 -16.00
C ASN A 337 4.46 -9.23 -14.86
N SER A 338 5.47 -9.98 -14.40
CA SER A 338 6.23 -9.64 -13.17
C SER A 338 7.75 -9.71 -13.32
N SER A 339 8.29 -9.96 -14.52
CA SER A 339 9.73 -10.10 -14.73
C SER A 339 10.49 -8.79 -14.48
N SER A 340 9.92 -7.66 -14.86
CA SER A 340 10.61 -6.38 -14.74
C SER A 340 10.67 -5.82 -13.32
N LEU A 341 9.57 -5.92 -12.56
CA LEU A 341 9.55 -5.48 -11.16
C LEU A 341 10.55 -6.29 -10.32
N LEU A 342 10.66 -7.61 -10.56
CA LEU A 342 11.65 -8.43 -9.87
C LEU A 342 13.08 -7.96 -10.18
N LEU A 343 13.40 -7.66 -11.45
CA LEU A 343 14.72 -7.10 -11.82
C LEU A 343 14.98 -5.75 -11.15
N LEU A 344 13.97 -4.91 -11.01
CA LEU A 344 14.08 -3.65 -10.28
C LEU A 344 14.35 -3.87 -8.78
N LEU A 345 13.70 -4.85 -8.17
CA LEU A 345 13.93 -5.21 -6.77
C LEU A 345 15.30 -5.86 -6.54
N GLU A 346 15.77 -6.66 -7.49
CA GLU A 346 17.16 -7.18 -7.51
C GLU A 346 18.16 -6.04 -7.68
N ASN A 347 17.87 -5.06 -8.53
CA ASN A 347 18.69 -3.86 -8.69
C ASN A 347 18.72 -3.02 -7.39
N LEU A 348 17.60 -2.91 -6.69
CA LEU A 348 17.55 -2.27 -5.37
C LEU A 348 18.41 -3.02 -4.35
N LEU A 349 18.25 -4.34 -4.23
CA LEU A 349 19.06 -5.19 -3.36
C LEU A 349 20.56 -4.98 -3.66
N TYR A 350 20.93 -4.94 -4.94
CA TYR A 350 22.30 -4.68 -5.36
C TYR A 350 22.86 -3.35 -4.85
N HIS A 351 22.08 -2.26 -4.97
CA HIS A 351 22.49 -0.96 -4.47
C HIS A 351 22.70 -0.94 -2.96
N VAL A 352 21.93 -1.76 -2.21
CA VAL A 352 22.10 -1.92 -0.75
C VAL A 352 23.33 -2.77 -0.41
N MET A 353 23.67 -3.76 -1.24
CA MET A 353 24.79 -4.68 -0.98
C MET A 353 26.18 -4.10 -1.28
N GLN A 354 26.29 -3.15 -2.21
CA GLN A 354 27.59 -2.58 -2.64
C GLN A 354 28.51 -2.14 -1.48
N PRO A 355 28.02 -1.50 -0.41
CA PRO A 355 28.89 -1.01 0.65
C PRO A 355 29.30 -2.08 1.67
N SER A 356 28.50 -3.14 1.87
CA SER A 356 28.51 -3.88 3.14
C SER A 356 29.30 -5.19 3.10
N ASN A 357 29.52 -5.85 1.95
CA ASN A 357 30.15 -7.17 1.84
C ASN A 357 29.61 -8.24 2.83
N GLN A 358 28.41 -8.00 3.39
CA GLN A 358 27.79 -8.78 4.46
C GLN A 358 26.86 -9.85 3.90
N ALA A 359 26.62 -10.88 4.73
CA ALA A 359 25.57 -11.85 4.46
C ALA A 359 24.20 -11.15 4.44
N TYR A 360 23.34 -11.54 3.50
CA TYR A 360 22.00 -11.01 3.35
C TYR A 360 20.97 -12.12 3.51
N GLY A 361 19.84 -11.79 4.16
CA GLY A 361 18.66 -12.64 4.16
C GLY A 361 17.77 -12.22 3.01
N MET A 362 17.45 -13.14 2.09
CA MET A 362 16.44 -12.90 1.05
C MET A 362 15.42 -14.03 1.12
N SER A 363 14.14 -13.67 1.15
CA SER A 363 13.05 -14.62 1.00
C SER A 363 12.09 -14.13 -0.07
N ASN A 364 11.70 -15.06 -0.94
CA ASN A 364 10.71 -14.83 -1.98
C ASN A 364 9.70 -15.97 -1.92
N SER A 365 8.43 -15.63 -1.92
CA SER A 365 7.33 -16.59 -1.94
C SER A 365 6.32 -16.14 -2.96
N THR A 366 5.95 -17.03 -3.89
CA THR A 366 4.90 -16.77 -4.89
C THR A 366 3.95 -17.95 -4.98
N ASN A 367 2.65 -17.67 -5.15
CA ASN A 367 1.63 -18.68 -5.46
C ASN A 367 0.91 -18.39 -6.79
N GLY A 368 1.48 -17.53 -7.65
CA GLY A 368 0.94 -17.14 -8.95
C GLY A 368 -0.02 -15.94 -8.92
N THR A 369 -0.72 -15.70 -7.81
CA THR A 369 -1.62 -14.53 -7.64
C THR A 369 -1.15 -13.55 -6.57
N TYR A 370 -0.23 -14.01 -5.72
CA TYR A 370 0.43 -13.28 -4.65
C TYR A 370 1.92 -13.57 -4.70
N GLY A 371 2.73 -12.51 -4.67
CA GLY A 371 4.18 -12.56 -4.56
C GLY A 371 4.63 -11.71 -3.37
N VAL A 372 5.53 -12.26 -2.56
CA VAL A 372 6.22 -11.55 -1.49
C VAL A 372 7.70 -11.63 -1.76
N PHE A 373 8.33 -10.48 -1.87
CA PHE A 373 9.78 -10.34 -1.90
C PHE A 373 10.21 -9.62 -0.63
N SER A 374 11.13 -10.20 0.12
CA SER A 374 11.71 -9.51 1.26
C SER A 374 13.19 -9.76 1.36
N PHE A 375 13.92 -8.75 1.79
CA PHE A 375 15.31 -8.88 2.11
C PHE A 375 15.68 -8.04 3.33
N GLU A 376 16.74 -8.46 3.97
CA GLU A 376 17.39 -7.76 5.07
C GLU A 376 18.88 -7.77 4.79
N VAL A 377 19.43 -6.57 4.59
CA VAL A 377 20.85 -6.35 4.30
C VAL A 377 21.32 -5.20 5.17
N ASP A 378 22.32 -5.46 6.01
CA ASP A 378 22.94 -4.48 6.90
C ASP A 378 21.88 -3.70 7.72
N ARG A 379 21.64 -2.43 7.38
CA ARG A 379 20.70 -1.54 8.09
C ARG A 379 19.34 -1.42 7.41
N LEU A 380 19.02 -2.15 6.33
CA LEU A 380 17.76 -2.00 5.61
C LEU A 380 16.97 -3.31 5.57
N ARG A 381 15.73 -3.23 6.04
CA ARG A 381 14.73 -4.29 5.88
C ARG A 381 13.68 -3.85 4.88
N THR A 382 13.52 -4.64 3.82
CA THR A 382 12.56 -4.37 2.76
C THR A 382 11.57 -5.52 2.65
N ARG A 383 10.31 -5.19 2.42
CA ARG A 383 9.24 -6.13 2.11
C ARG A 383 8.36 -5.55 1.01
N VAL A 384 8.16 -6.31 -0.05
CA VAL A 384 7.31 -5.97 -1.18
C VAL A 384 6.29 -7.09 -1.35
N GLU A 385 5.03 -6.71 -1.37
CA GLU A 385 3.90 -7.60 -1.59
C GLU A 385 3.17 -7.15 -2.85
N VAL A 386 2.97 -8.08 -3.77
CA VAL A 386 2.26 -7.85 -5.02
C VAL A 386 1.14 -8.88 -5.12
N THR A 387 -0.09 -8.41 -5.18
CA THR A 387 -1.25 -9.22 -5.53
C THR A 387 -1.75 -8.82 -6.91
N GLN A 388 -2.75 -9.53 -7.43
CA GLN A 388 -3.46 -9.11 -8.64
C GLN A 388 -4.09 -7.72 -8.55
N THR A 389 -4.38 -7.23 -7.34
CA THR A 389 -5.16 -5.99 -7.13
C THR A 389 -4.43 -4.94 -6.31
N ALA A 390 -3.25 -5.24 -5.78
CA ALA A 390 -2.54 -4.37 -4.86
C ALA A 390 -1.01 -4.53 -4.98
N PHE A 391 -0.32 -3.42 -4.73
CA PHE A 391 1.11 -3.34 -4.53
C PHE A 391 1.35 -2.72 -3.15
N THR A 392 2.17 -3.33 -2.32
CA THR A 392 2.61 -2.77 -1.04
C THR A 392 4.12 -2.90 -0.92
N MET A 393 4.82 -1.84 -0.56
CA MET A 393 6.25 -1.81 -0.31
C MET A 393 6.51 -1.16 1.04
N THR A 394 7.34 -1.79 1.84
CA THR A 394 7.83 -1.27 3.11
C THR A 394 9.35 -1.33 3.13
N LEU A 395 9.99 -0.19 3.35
CA LEU A 395 11.43 -0.08 3.62
C LEU A 395 11.59 0.44 5.05
N ASN A 396 12.42 -0.22 5.86
CA ASN A 396 12.68 0.16 7.24
C ASN A 396 14.19 0.17 7.51
N GLU A 397 14.72 1.33 7.88
CA GLU A 397 16.07 1.43 8.42
C GLU A 397 16.09 0.82 9.84
N GLN A 398 16.97 -0.17 10.05
CA GLN A 398 17.15 -0.88 11.32
C GLN A 398 17.99 -0.09 12.32
N LEU A 399 18.77 0.88 11.85
CA LEU A 399 19.58 1.78 12.67
C LEU A 399 19.14 3.23 12.47
N ALA A 400 19.61 4.12 13.34
CA ALA A 400 19.36 5.55 13.25
C ALA A 400 19.64 6.07 11.82
N PRO A 401 18.78 6.95 11.27
CA PRO A 401 17.66 7.64 11.93
C PRO A 401 16.34 6.85 12.02
N TYR A 402 16.33 5.54 11.76
CA TYR A 402 15.14 4.68 11.82
C TYR A 402 14.01 5.12 10.88
N ARG A 403 14.38 5.61 9.68
CA ARG A 403 13.37 6.00 8.70
C ARG A 403 12.62 4.79 8.19
N SER A 404 11.34 4.96 7.93
CA SER A 404 10.52 3.97 7.25
C SER A 404 9.68 4.58 6.15
N VAL A 405 9.62 3.91 5.01
CA VAL A 405 8.79 4.29 3.86
C VAL A 405 7.82 3.15 3.61
N GLU A 406 6.53 3.46 3.65
CA GLU A 406 5.43 2.54 3.33
C GLU A 406 4.65 3.10 2.14
N ILE A 407 4.51 2.32 1.08
CA ILE A 407 3.75 2.67 -0.11
C ILE A 407 2.74 1.56 -0.35
N SER A 408 1.46 1.91 -0.49
CA SER A 408 0.43 0.97 -0.92
C SER A 408 -0.41 1.54 -2.05
N SER A 409 -0.68 0.73 -3.07
CA SER A 409 -1.48 1.08 -4.24
C SER A 409 -2.44 -0.05 -4.52
N HIS A 410 -3.72 0.26 -4.65
CA HIS A 410 -4.78 -0.70 -4.97
C HIS A 410 -5.49 -0.30 -6.27
N GLN A 411 -6.01 -1.30 -7.00
CA GLN A 411 -6.78 -1.08 -8.23
C GLN A 411 -8.12 -0.34 -8.00
N ASP A 412 -8.63 -0.35 -6.76
CA ASP A 412 -9.86 0.37 -6.40
C ASP A 412 -9.65 1.89 -6.20
N GLY A 413 -8.44 2.40 -6.47
CA GLY A 413 -8.09 3.81 -6.31
C GLY A 413 -7.54 4.16 -4.93
N ARG A 414 -7.50 3.22 -3.97
CA ARG A 414 -6.78 3.46 -2.71
C ARG A 414 -5.29 3.59 -2.97
N PHE A 415 -4.73 4.67 -2.47
CA PHE A 415 -3.31 4.94 -2.58
C PHE A 415 -2.80 5.55 -1.27
N ARG A 416 -1.67 5.06 -0.76
CA ARG A 416 -1.06 5.54 0.47
C ARG A 416 0.43 5.62 0.31
N ILE A 417 1.00 6.73 0.76
CA ILE A 417 2.44 6.87 1.00
C ILE A 417 2.58 7.34 2.43
N THR A 418 3.43 6.70 3.22
CA THR A 418 3.78 7.14 4.56
C THR A 418 5.29 7.08 4.74
N VAL A 419 5.89 8.20 5.08
CA VAL A 419 7.30 8.36 5.37
C VAL A 419 7.40 8.75 6.83
N PHE A 420 8.10 7.94 7.61
CA PHE A 420 8.45 8.24 8.99
C PHE A 420 9.95 8.44 9.10
N GLY A 421 10.37 9.41 9.90
CA GLY A 421 11.75 9.78 10.16
C GLY A 421 11.77 10.93 11.16
N GLU A 422 12.66 11.90 10.95
CA GLU A 422 12.61 13.19 11.68
C GLU A 422 11.29 13.94 11.43
N GLN A 423 10.74 13.78 10.22
CA GLN A 423 9.45 14.31 9.82
C GLN A 423 8.52 13.17 9.44
N VAL A 424 7.22 13.35 9.69
CA VAL A 424 6.19 12.41 9.23
C VAL A 424 5.47 13.03 8.04
N THR A 425 5.58 12.40 6.89
CA THR A 425 4.93 12.83 5.66
C THR A 425 4.03 11.72 5.15
N ALA A 426 2.75 12.01 4.95
CA ALA A 426 1.78 11.01 4.51
C ALA A 426 0.82 11.55 3.46
N LEU A 427 0.54 10.75 2.45
CA LEU A 427 -0.57 10.93 1.51
C LEU A 427 -1.51 9.74 1.65
N ILE A 428 -2.80 10.02 1.81
CA ILE A 428 -3.85 9.01 1.92
C ILE A 428 -4.95 9.37 0.93
N GLN A 429 -5.17 8.52 -0.06
CA GLN A 429 -6.23 8.60 -1.06
C GLN A 429 -7.21 7.45 -0.87
N GLN A 430 -8.50 7.76 -0.84
CA GLN A 430 -9.60 6.79 -0.73
C GLN A 430 -10.12 6.35 -2.11
N PRO A 431 -10.92 5.27 -2.21
CA PRO A 431 -11.47 4.80 -3.51
C PRO A 431 -12.28 5.86 -4.26
N ASN A 432 -12.93 6.77 -3.53
CA ASN A 432 -13.73 7.86 -4.10
C ASN A 432 -12.87 9.03 -4.62
N GLY A 433 -11.54 8.92 -4.60
CA GLY A 433 -10.61 9.96 -5.01
C GLY A 433 -10.25 10.98 -3.93
N THR A 434 -10.98 11.04 -2.81
CA THR A 434 -10.68 11.98 -1.73
C THR A 434 -9.27 11.76 -1.21
N VAL A 435 -8.52 12.84 -1.07
CA VAL A 435 -7.11 12.80 -0.67
C VAL A 435 -6.87 13.65 0.56
N ARG A 436 -5.93 13.22 1.38
CA ARG A 436 -5.33 14.02 2.45
C ARG A 436 -3.82 13.89 2.42
N ILE A 437 -3.14 15.03 2.44
CA ILE A 437 -1.70 15.13 2.69
C ILE A 437 -1.49 15.66 4.11
N LEU A 438 -0.61 15.01 4.85
CA LEU A 438 -0.20 15.33 6.21
C LEU A 438 1.31 15.50 6.22
N GLU A 439 1.79 16.63 6.72
CA GLU A 439 3.20 16.83 7.05
C GLU A 439 3.32 17.23 8.51
N SER A 440 4.16 16.52 9.26
CA SER A 440 4.48 16.83 10.66
C SER A 440 5.98 17.02 10.77
N TYR A 441 6.39 18.19 11.24
CA TYR A 441 7.78 18.51 11.54
C TYR A 441 7.83 19.38 12.79
N ASP A 442 8.80 19.12 13.67
CA ASP A 442 8.91 19.75 14.99
C ASP A 442 7.56 19.67 15.76
N ASP A 443 6.97 20.82 16.07
CA ASP A 443 5.68 20.99 16.74
C ASP A 443 4.54 21.41 15.79
N LYS A 444 4.77 21.37 14.47
CA LYS A 444 3.79 21.81 13.46
C LYS A 444 3.23 20.64 12.68
N VAL A 445 1.91 20.62 12.58
CA VAL A 445 1.17 19.69 11.72
C VAL A 445 0.48 20.49 10.62
N LEU A 446 0.95 20.33 9.39
CA LEU A 446 0.28 20.83 8.20
C LEU A 446 -0.61 19.72 7.64
N THR A 447 -1.85 20.07 7.32
CA THR A 447 -2.79 19.13 6.70
C THR A 447 -3.54 19.85 5.62
N ALA A 448 -3.68 19.19 4.47
CA ALA A 448 -4.52 19.65 3.39
C ALA A 448 -5.30 18.45 2.83
N SER A 449 -6.55 18.69 2.43
CA SER A 449 -7.45 17.65 1.93
C SER A 449 -8.37 18.23 0.88
N ALA A 450 -8.69 17.42 -0.13
CA ALA A 450 -9.64 17.79 -1.18
C ALA A 450 -10.39 16.56 -1.69
N THR A 451 -11.34 16.78 -2.60
CA THR A 451 -12.11 15.73 -3.28
C THR A 451 -11.28 14.87 -4.22
N SER A 452 -10.15 15.39 -4.70
CA SER A 452 -9.20 14.68 -5.56
C SER A 452 -7.79 15.23 -5.42
N CYS A 453 -6.77 14.49 -5.89
CA CYS A 453 -5.38 14.98 -5.87
C CYS A 453 -5.19 16.20 -6.75
N VAL A 454 -5.90 16.27 -7.88
CA VAL A 454 -5.81 17.43 -8.79
C VAL A 454 -6.49 18.66 -8.19
N ASP A 455 -7.64 18.50 -7.52
CA ASP A 455 -8.26 19.62 -6.78
C ASP A 455 -7.33 20.16 -5.71
N LEU A 456 -6.69 19.26 -4.94
CA LEU A 456 -5.72 19.66 -3.92
C LEU A 456 -4.53 20.41 -4.55
N TYR A 457 -4.09 19.98 -5.73
CA TYR A 457 -2.98 20.60 -6.44
C TYR A 457 -3.36 21.99 -6.98
N ALA A 458 -4.59 22.15 -7.49
CA ALA A 458 -5.12 23.46 -7.92
C ALA A 458 -5.27 24.44 -6.74
N GLU A 459 -5.82 23.97 -5.61
CA GLU A 459 -6.08 24.82 -4.44
C GLU A 459 -4.82 25.17 -3.64
N ARG A 460 -3.82 24.27 -3.62
CA ARG A 460 -2.65 24.33 -2.74
C ARG A 460 -1.36 23.99 -3.48
N THR A 461 -1.14 24.65 -4.61
CA THR A 461 -0.09 24.29 -5.57
C THR A 461 1.30 24.20 -4.95
N ASP A 462 1.75 25.26 -4.27
CA ASP A 462 3.09 25.30 -3.65
C ASP A 462 3.25 24.22 -2.57
N PHE A 463 2.18 23.88 -1.85
CA PHE A 463 2.20 22.84 -0.82
C PHE A 463 2.31 21.44 -1.43
N VAL A 464 1.60 21.17 -2.53
CA VAL A 464 1.69 19.89 -3.25
C VAL A 464 3.03 19.73 -3.96
N GLU A 465 3.56 20.78 -4.62
CA GLU A 465 4.89 20.74 -5.24
C GLU A 465 5.98 20.44 -4.21
N HIS A 466 5.97 21.14 -3.06
CA HIS A 466 6.90 20.88 -1.96
C HIS A 466 6.81 19.45 -1.42
N PHE A 467 5.59 18.92 -1.25
CA PHE A 467 5.38 17.53 -0.85
C PHE A 467 5.99 16.55 -1.87
N LEU A 468 5.77 16.79 -3.16
CA LEU A 468 6.31 15.94 -4.24
C LEU A 468 7.84 16.01 -4.32
N GLU A 469 8.45 17.17 -4.07
CA GLU A 469 9.90 17.33 -3.97
C GLU A 469 10.50 16.53 -2.81
N LYS A 470 9.83 16.49 -1.65
CA LYS A 470 10.24 15.63 -0.53
C LYS A 470 10.14 14.15 -0.86
N LEU A 471 9.11 13.73 -1.60
CA LEU A 471 9.01 12.35 -2.07
C LEU A 471 10.17 12.03 -3.03
N GLU A 472 10.50 12.96 -3.93
CA GLU A 472 11.66 12.82 -4.82
C GLU A 472 12.97 12.70 -4.04
N SER A 473 13.16 13.49 -2.98
CA SER A 473 14.37 13.44 -2.13
C SER A 473 14.52 12.16 -1.32
N ILE A 474 13.51 11.28 -1.28
CA ILE A 474 13.65 9.93 -0.69
C ILE A 474 13.64 8.84 -1.76
N GLY A 475 13.67 9.20 -3.04
CA GLY A 475 13.70 8.27 -4.15
C GLY A 475 12.32 7.79 -4.59
N ILE A 476 11.23 8.47 -4.24
CA ILE A 476 9.92 8.22 -4.86
C ILE A 476 9.79 9.17 -6.06
N GLY A 477 9.67 8.61 -7.26
CA GLY A 477 9.54 9.40 -8.48
C GLY A 477 8.26 10.24 -8.46
N ARG A 478 8.39 11.57 -8.45
CA ARG A 478 7.25 12.48 -8.53
C ARG A 478 6.51 12.34 -9.87
N PRO A 479 5.18 12.57 -9.90
CA PRO A 479 4.46 12.68 -11.17
C PRO A 479 4.89 13.96 -11.90
N THR A 480 4.49 14.10 -13.16
CA THR A 480 4.69 15.33 -13.91
C THR A 480 4.02 16.52 -13.22
N THR A 481 4.66 17.68 -13.22
CA THR A 481 4.19 18.92 -12.60
C THR A 481 3.97 19.98 -13.67
N ARG A 482 3.25 21.06 -13.33
CA ARG A 482 2.85 22.11 -14.28
C ARG A 482 4.02 22.73 -15.07
N PHE A 483 5.24 22.67 -14.54
CA PHE A 483 6.44 23.22 -15.19
C PHE A 483 7.38 22.19 -15.81
N ASP A 484 7.06 20.90 -15.73
CA ASP A 484 7.87 19.91 -16.44
C ASP A 484 7.73 20.11 -17.96
N PRO A 485 8.80 19.85 -18.75
CA PRO A 485 8.80 20.14 -20.18
C PRO A 485 7.59 19.57 -20.95
N PRO A 486 7.12 18.32 -20.71
CA PRO A 486 5.94 17.80 -21.39
C PRO A 486 4.68 18.64 -21.16
N ILE A 487 4.48 19.16 -19.95
CA ILE A 487 3.31 19.99 -19.62
C ILE A 487 3.45 21.38 -20.22
N ALA A 488 4.63 22.00 -20.06
CA ALA A 488 4.93 23.32 -20.59
C ALA A 488 4.82 23.37 -22.13
N ASP A 489 5.42 22.40 -22.82
CA ASP A 489 5.32 22.25 -24.28
C ASP A 489 3.87 22.05 -24.71
N ARG A 490 3.09 21.31 -23.92
CA ARG A 490 1.68 21.08 -24.22
C ARG A 490 0.85 22.35 -24.08
N VAL A 491 1.05 23.13 -23.02
CA VAL A 491 0.37 24.42 -22.87
C VAL A 491 0.70 25.34 -24.04
N VAL A 492 2.00 25.50 -24.39
CA VAL A 492 2.40 26.35 -25.51
C VAL A 492 1.73 25.93 -26.81
N ARG A 493 1.60 24.62 -27.08
CA ARG A 493 0.88 24.13 -28.26
C ARG A 493 -0.61 24.45 -28.22
N LEU A 494 -1.27 24.31 -27.07
CA LEU A 494 -2.68 24.70 -26.94
C LEU A 494 -2.90 26.22 -27.10
N LEU A 495 -1.85 27.03 -26.93
CA LEU A 495 -1.86 28.45 -27.23
C LEU A 495 -1.60 28.77 -28.70
N GLU A 496 -1.12 27.82 -29.50
CA GLU A 496 -1.07 27.98 -30.95
C GLU A 496 -2.51 28.10 -31.45
N VAL A 497 -2.85 29.32 -31.90
CA VAL A 497 -4.13 29.59 -32.54
C VAL A 497 -4.16 28.73 -33.81
N ALA A 498 -4.86 27.61 -33.77
CA ALA A 498 -5.12 26.79 -34.94
C ALA A 498 -6.11 27.54 -35.84
N GLU A 499 -5.62 28.50 -36.62
CA GLU A 499 -6.18 28.81 -37.94
C GLU A 499 -5.64 27.81 -38.98
N ILE A 500 -5.37 26.57 -38.56
CA ILE A 500 -5.14 25.47 -39.49
C ILE A 500 -6.53 24.95 -39.82
N ASP A 501 -6.87 24.93 -41.11
CA ASP A 501 -8.02 24.18 -41.61
C ASP A 501 -7.77 22.71 -41.29
N VAL A 502 -8.26 22.28 -40.12
CA VAL A 502 -8.05 20.94 -39.56
C VAL A 502 -8.51 19.89 -40.57
N GLU A 503 -9.55 20.20 -41.35
CA GLU A 503 -10.13 19.29 -42.32
C GLU A 503 -9.22 19.11 -43.54
N ALA A 504 -8.77 20.23 -44.12
CA ALA A 504 -7.84 20.17 -45.24
C ALA A 504 -6.51 19.51 -44.86
N ASN A 505 -5.99 19.80 -43.65
CA ASN A 505 -4.74 19.20 -43.22
C ASN A 505 -4.91 17.71 -42.87
N PHE A 506 -6.00 17.33 -42.21
CA PHE A 506 -6.29 15.91 -41.93
C PHE A 506 -6.44 15.09 -43.21
N ALA A 507 -7.17 15.60 -44.21
CA ALA A 507 -7.32 14.94 -45.50
C ALA A 507 -5.98 14.75 -46.24
N ARG A 508 -5.10 15.76 -46.19
CA ARG A 508 -3.73 15.65 -46.73
C ARG A 508 -2.94 14.58 -46.00
N LEU A 509 -2.94 14.63 -44.66
CA LEU A 509 -2.14 13.72 -43.83
C LEU A 509 -2.61 12.28 -43.92
N THR A 510 -3.91 12.01 -44.00
CA THR A 510 -4.42 10.65 -44.19
C THR A 510 -4.08 10.11 -45.58
N ALA A 511 -4.14 10.94 -46.63
CA ALA A 511 -3.69 10.55 -47.97
C ALA A 511 -2.18 10.25 -48.01
N ASP A 512 -1.35 11.03 -47.31
CA ASP A 512 0.08 10.75 -47.18
C ASP A 512 0.37 9.52 -46.30
N LEU A 513 -0.46 9.27 -45.29
CA LEU A 513 -0.38 8.10 -44.41
C LEU A 513 -0.71 6.79 -45.15
N ASP A 514 -1.56 6.85 -46.17
CA ASP A 514 -1.88 5.73 -47.09
C ASP A 514 -1.00 5.70 -48.35
N SER A 515 -0.02 6.61 -48.46
CA SER A 515 0.89 6.67 -49.61
C SER A 515 1.73 5.40 -49.73
N LEU A 516 2.15 5.03 -50.94
CA LEU A 516 3.14 3.97 -51.15
C LEU A 516 4.57 4.39 -50.76
N ASP A 517 4.84 5.69 -50.59
CA ASP A 517 6.14 6.22 -50.16
C ASP A 517 6.29 6.17 -48.64
N TYR A 518 7.28 5.39 -48.16
CA TYR A 518 7.59 5.26 -46.73
C TYR A 518 7.89 6.60 -46.06
N THR A 519 8.61 7.50 -46.73
CA THR A 519 9.03 8.80 -46.16
C THR A 519 7.82 9.68 -45.89
N LYS A 520 6.85 9.68 -46.81
CA LYS A 520 5.58 10.41 -46.65
C LYS A 520 4.74 9.82 -45.52
N ARG A 521 4.60 8.49 -45.48
CA ARG A 521 3.87 7.81 -44.41
C ARG A 521 4.44 8.13 -43.04
N GLU A 522 5.76 8.11 -42.92
CA GLU A 522 6.43 8.34 -41.65
C GLU A 522 6.33 9.80 -41.21
N ALA A 523 6.52 10.76 -42.13
CA ALA A 523 6.32 12.17 -41.85
C ALA A 523 4.87 12.48 -41.44
N ALA A 524 3.88 11.92 -42.15
CA ALA A 524 2.47 12.06 -41.82
C ALA A 524 2.12 11.40 -40.48
N SER A 525 2.70 10.24 -40.17
CA SER A 525 2.52 9.58 -38.87
C SER A 525 3.03 10.45 -37.73
N GLN A 526 4.21 11.06 -37.90
CA GLN A 526 4.80 11.94 -36.90
C GLN A 526 4.02 13.25 -36.74
N GLU A 527 3.52 13.83 -37.83
CA GLU A 527 2.69 15.04 -37.80
C GLU A 527 1.34 14.77 -37.13
N LEU A 528 0.65 13.69 -37.51
CA LEU A 528 -0.59 13.25 -36.86
C LEU A 528 -0.38 12.91 -35.38
N ALA A 529 0.72 12.26 -35.01
CA ALA A 529 1.03 11.95 -33.61
C ALA A 529 1.37 13.21 -32.79
N ARG A 530 1.92 14.25 -33.44
CA ARG A 530 2.26 15.51 -32.78
C ARG A 530 1.02 16.30 -32.35
N ASP A 531 -0.01 16.30 -33.20
CA ASP A 531 -1.26 17.07 -33.02
C ASP A 531 -2.49 16.16 -32.92
N VAL A 532 -2.28 14.96 -32.38
CA VAL A 532 -3.27 13.88 -32.34
C VAL A 532 -4.57 14.28 -31.66
N GLU A 533 -4.59 15.21 -30.71
CA GLU A 533 -5.85 15.69 -30.09
C GLU A 533 -6.79 16.33 -31.12
N ALA A 534 -6.26 17.16 -32.03
CA ALA A 534 -7.07 17.80 -33.08
C ALA A 534 -7.61 16.76 -34.08
N TYR A 535 -6.91 15.63 -34.23
CA TYR A 535 -7.21 14.58 -35.18
C TYR A 535 -7.87 13.34 -34.57
N ALA A 536 -7.87 13.16 -33.25
CA ALA A 536 -8.26 11.91 -32.59
C ALA A 536 -9.68 11.48 -32.93
N PRO A 537 -10.71 12.37 -32.87
CA PRO A 537 -12.07 11.98 -33.29
C PRO A 537 -12.14 11.50 -34.73
N ARG A 538 -11.30 12.04 -35.63
CA ARG A 538 -11.27 11.65 -37.04
C ARG A 538 -10.45 10.39 -37.27
N LEU A 539 -9.35 10.20 -36.53
CA LEU A 539 -8.58 8.96 -36.53
C LEU A 539 -9.44 7.78 -36.04
N GLU A 540 -10.31 8.01 -35.05
CA GLU A 540 -11.28 7.02 -34.58
C GLU A 540 -12.32 6.67 -35.65
N GLN A 541 -12.81 7.65 -36.41
CA GLN A 541 -13.74 7.42 -37.53
C GLN A 541 -13.13 6.54 -38.64
N LEU A 542 -11.81 6.53 -38.81
CA LEU A 542 -11.14 5.65 -39.80
C LEU A 542 -11.33 4.16 -39.49
N PHE A 543 -11.69 3.77 -38.26
CA PHE A 543 -11.98 2.38 -37.93
C PHE A 543 -13.37 1.93 -38.39
N GLU A 544 -14.29 2.88 -38.54
CA GLU A 544 -15.66 2.66 -39.03
C GLU A 544 -15.75 2.80 -40.55
N ASP A 545 -14.75 3.41 -41.19
CA ASP A 545 -14.70 3.57 -42.64
C ASP A 545 -14.16 2.31 -43.34
N ASP A 546 -15.06 1.59 -44.02
CA ASP A 546 -14.71 0.42 -44.83
C ASP A 546 -13.81 0.76 -46.03
N ALA A 547 -13.79 2.02 -46.48
CA ALA A 547 -12.90 2.47 -47.55
C ALA A 547 -11.45 2.69 -47.06
N ALA A 548 -11.22 2.80 -45.75
CA ALA A 548 -9.88 2.97 -45.19
C ALA A 548 -9.05 1.69 -45.32
N SER A 549 -7.83 1.85 -45.85
CA SER A 549 -6.89 0.73 -46.00
C SER A 549 -6.51 0.12 -44.64
N LEU A 550 -6.08 -1.14 -44.65
CA LEU A 550 -5.64 -1.81 -43.42
C LEU A 550 -4.38 -1.15 -42.82
N GLU A 551 -3.47 -0.66 -43.66
CA GLU A 551 -2.26 0.03 -43.22
C GLU A 551 -2.61 1.37 -42.57
N LEU A 552 -3.52 2.15 -43.17
CA LEU A 552 -4.01 3.41 -42.64
C LEU A 552 -4.60 3.22 -41.23
N ARG A 553 -5.51 2.23 -41.07
CA ARG A 553 -6.09 1.87 -39.77
C ARG A 553 -5.04 1.40 -38.77
N SER A 554 -4.11 0.54 -39.18
CA SER A 554 -3.01 0.05 -38.32
C SER A 554 -2.14 1.20 -37.80
N ARG A 555 -1.82 2.19 -38.64
CA ARG A 555 -1.05 3.38 -38.23
C ARG A 555 -1.86 4.32 -37.36
N ALA A 556 -3.11 4.60 -37.71
CA ALA A 556 -4.02 5.39 -36.88
C ALA A 556 -4.14 4.79 -35.47
N GLN A 557 -4.28 3.46 -35.37
CA GLN A 557 -4.29 2.74 -34.10
C GLN A 557 -2.98 2.94 -33.33
N ARG A 558 -1.81 2.77 -33.95
CA ARG A 558 -0.51 3.00 -33.29
C ARG A 558 -0.35 4.44 -32.80
N ILE A 559 -0.83 5.42 -33.57
CA ILE A 559 -0.80 6.84 -33.20
C ILE A 559 -1.67 7.06 -31.96
N LEU A 560 -2.90 6.56 -31.94
CA LEU A 560 -3.82 6.67 -30.80
C LEU A 560 -3.31 5.92 -29.56
N GLU A 561 -2.76 4.72 -29.72
CA GLU A 561 -2.17 3.94 -28.63
C GLU A 561 -0.92 4.63 -28.06
N GLY A 562 -0.06 5.18 -28.92
CA GLY A 562 1.10 5.96 -28.52
C GLY A 562 0.72 7.22 -27.74
N TYR A 563 -0.31 7.93 -28.21
CA TYR A 563 -0.88 9.09 -27.53
C TYR A 563 -1.46 8.74 -26.16
N ALA A 564 -2.29 7.69 -26.09
CA ALA A 564 -2.90 7.25 -24.84
C ALA A 564 -1.85 6.88 -23.78
N LYS A 565 -0.69 6.37 -24.21
CA LYS A 565 0.44 6.04 -23.32
C LYS A 565 1.26 7.25 -22.88
N GLN A 566 1.52 8.20 -23.77
CA GLN A 566 2.51 9.26 -23.53
C GLN A 566 1.93 10.62 -23.12
N GLN A 567 0.79 11.01 -23.68
CA GLN A 567 0.30 12.39 -23.61
C GLN A 567 -1.02 12.55 -22.86
N ARG A 568 -1.77 11.46 -22.64
CA ARG A 568 -3.02 11.50 -21.90
C ARG A 568 -2.88 12.13 -20.50
N GLY A 569 -1.84 11.72 -19.75
CA GLY A 569 -1.56 12.27 -18.42
C GLY A 569 -1.25 13.78 -18.43
N PRO A 570 -0.31 14.24 -19.29
CA PRO A 570 -0.10 15.67 -19.51
C PRO A 570 -1.35 16.47 -19.81
N ASP A 571 -2.21 15.98 -20.70
CA ASP A 571 -3.38 16.70 -21.17
C ASP A 571 -4.46 16.82 -20.11
N GLU A 572 -4.75 15.71 -19.44
CA GLU A 572 -5.67 15.67 -18.31
C GLU A 572 -5.21 16.68 -17.24
N LEU A 573 -3.91 16.75 -16.93
CA LEU A 573 -3.40 17.70 -15.94
C LEU A 573 -3.51 19.16 -16.41
N VAL A 574 -3.19 19.45 -17.68
CA VAL A 574 -3.32 20.80 -18.26
C VAL A 574 -4.77 21.29 -18.22
N GLN A 575 -5.70 20.42 -18.59
CA GLN A 575 -7.14 20.73 -18.62
C GLN A 575 -7.69 20.89 -17.21
N GLU A 576 -7.41 19.95 -16.30
CA GLU A 576 -7.96 19.95 -14.95
C GLU A 576 -7.41 21.12 -14.10
N LEU A 577 -6.13 21.46 -14.25
CA LEU A 577 -5.54 22.65 -13.62
C LEU A 577 -5.83 23.96 -14.39
N LYS A 578 -6.49 23.87 -15.56
CA LYS A 578 -6.80 25.02 -16.43
C LYS A 578 -5.59 25.88 -16.74
N LEU A 579 -4.44 25.27 -17.01
CA LEU A 579 -3.16 25.99 -17.13
C LEU A 579 -3.14 26.99 -18.30
N VAL A 580 -3.92 26.74 -19.35
CA VAL A 580 -4.11 27.66 -20.50
C VAL A 580 -4.87 28.94 -20.13
N ASP A 581 -5.60 28.90 -19.01
CA ASP A 581 -6.45 29.97 -18.50
C ASP A 581 -5.95 30.56 -17.18
N ASP A 582 -4.82 30.09 -16.65
CA ASP A 582 -4.22 30.57 -15.40
C ASP A 582 -3.18 31.68 -15.69
N PRO A 583 -3.47 32.96 -15.40
CA PRO A 583 -2.55 34.05 -15.64
C PRO A 583 -1.26 33.96 -14.82
N ILE A 584 -1.32 33.40 -13.60
CA ILE A 584 -0.16 33.25 -12.72
C ILE A 584 0.78 32.21 -13.30
N TYR A 585 0.24 31.07 -13.73
CA TYR A 585 1.02 30.06 -14.42
C TYR A 585 1.65 30.59 -15.71
N LEU A 586 0.86 31.21 -16.60
CA LEU A 586 1.35 31.72 -17.88
C LEU A 586 2.45 32.78 -17.73
N ALA A 587 2.33 33.68 -16.76
CA ALA A 587 3.37 34.67 -16.47
C ALA A 587 4.69 34.01 -15.99
N ASN A 588 4.59 32.95 -15.17
CA ASN A 588 5.76 32.18 -14.74
C ASN A 588 6.35 31.34 -15.89
N LEU A 589 5.50 30.78 -16.74
CA LEU A 589 5.90 30.02 -17.92
C LEU A 589 6.69 30.90 -18.90
N LEU A 590 6.26 32.15 -19.11
CA LEU A 590 6.97 33.14 -19.93
C LEU A 590 8.44 33.30 -19.51
N GLY A 591 8.74 33.25 -18.20
CA GLY A 591 10.12 33.33 -17.70
C GLY A 591 10.95 32.06 -17.84
N LYS A 592 10.35 30.92 -18.20
CA LYS A 592 10.98 29.59 -18.29
C LYS A 592 11.11 29.05 -19.71
N ARG A 593 10.52 29.72 -20.71
CA ARG A 593 10.48 29.30 -22.11
C ARG A 593 11.49 30.05 -22.99
N PRO A 594 11.85 29.51 -24.17
CA PRO A 594 12.63 30.27 -25.14
C PRO A 594 11.82 31.47 -25.67
N PRO A 595 12.48 32.56 -26.12
CA PRO A 595 11.82 33.77 -26.62
C PRO A 595 10.84 33.56 -27.78
N GLU A 596 10.98 32.46 -28.52
CA GLU A 596 10.10 32.06 -29.63
C GLU A 596 8.65 31.84 -29.18
N ASP A 597 8.46 31.35 -27.95
CA ASP A 597 7.14 31.07 -27.38
C ASP A 597 6.48 32.34 -26.79
N PHE A 598 7.25 33.41 -26.56
CA PHE A 598 6.80 34.58 -25.80
C PHE A 598 5.57 35.27 -26.41
N PRO A 599 5.51 35.54 -27.73
CA PRO A 599 4.36 36.24 -28.31
C PRO A 599 3.02 35.52 -28.07
N ARG A 600 3.04 34.18 -28.05
CA ARG A 600 1.85 33.34 -27.88
C ARG A 600 1.34 33.39 -26.45
N ILE A 601 2.25 33.20 -25.50
CA ILE A 601 1.97 33.28 -24.06
C ILE A 601 1.52 34.70 -23.68
N ALA A 602 2.23 35.72 -24.14
CA ALA A 602 1.88 37.13 -23.93
C ALA A 602 0.49 37.44 -24.49
N SER A 603 0.20 37.09 -25.75
CA SER A 603 -1.11 37.33 -26.36
C SER A 603 -2.25 36.67 -25.56
N ARG A 604 -2.04 35.47 -25.00
CA ARG A 604 -3.05 34.84 -24.13
C ARG A 604 -3.21 35.61 -22.82
N LEU A 605 -2.12 36.02 -22.17
CA LEU A 605 -2.15 36.84 -20.96
C LEU A 605 -2.91 38.16 -21.20
N GLU A 606 -2.66 38.83 -22.32
CA GLU A 606 -3.37 40.06 -22.69
C GLU A 606 -4.88 39.81 -22.85
N LYS A 607 -5.26 38.70 -23.51
CA LYS A 607 -6.69 38.31 -23.66
C LYS A 607 -7.37 37.99 -22.33
N LEU A 608 -6.68 37.29 -21.41
CA LEU A 608 -7.25 36.89 -20.13
C LEU A 608 -7.35 38.07 -19.14
N THR A 609 -6.37 38.98 -19.15
CA THR A 609 -6.25 40.04 -18.15
C THR A 609 -6.69 41.44 -18.64
N GLY A 610 -6.77 41.64 -19.95
CA GLY A 610 -7.03 42.94 -20.57
C GLY A 610 -5.86 43.93 -20.47
N GLN A 611 -4.70 43.52 -19.96
CA GLN A 611 -3.49 44.36 -19.87
C GLN A 611 -2.58 44.10 -21.06
N SER A 612 -1.85 45.13 -21.53
CA SER A 612 -0.81 44.97 -22.55
C SER A 612 0.57 45.28 -21.96
N LEU A 613 1.22 44.24 -21.44
CA LEU A 613 2.57 44.29 -20.87
C LEU A 613 3.61 43.66 -21.80
N GLY A 614 3.19 43.18 -22.98
CA GLY A 614 4.05 42.56 -23.97
C GLY A 614 4.74 41.29 -23.46
N ASN A 615 5.98 41.09 -23.88
CA ASN A 615 6.76 39.87 -23.65
C ASN A 615 7.64 39.91 -22.37
N ASP A 616 7.42 40.85 -21.44
CA ASP A 616 8.26 41.01 -20.24
C ASP A 616 7.74 40.15 -19.06
N PRO A 617 8.42 39.05 -18.68
CA PRO A 617 7.98 38.19 -17.59
C PRO A 617 8.06 38.86 -16.21
N ALA A 618 8.92 39.86 -16.01
CA ALA A 618 8.99 40.59 -14.75
C ALA A 618 7.80 41.53 -14.60
N ALA A 619 7.46 42.28 -15.66
CA ALA A 619 6.30 43.17 -15.66
C ALA A 619 5.00 42.42 -15.38
N TRP A 620 4.79 41.25 -16.00
CA TRP A 620 3.62 40.40 -15.72
C TRP A 620 3.54 39.94 -14.27
N ARG A 621 4.65 39.45 -13.70
CA ARG A 621 4.70 39.00 -12.29
C ARG A 621 4.47 40.13 -11.31
N ASP A 622 5.07 41.30 -11.53
CA ASP A 622 4.89 42.49 -10.69
C ASP A 622 3.46 43.01 -10.72
N TRP A 623 2.80 42.96 -11.89
CA TRP A 623 1.40 43.33 -12.03
C TRP A 623 0.48 42.35 -11.29
N LEU A 624 0.69 41.04 -11.47
CA LEU A 624 -0.09 39.99 -10.79
C LEU A 624 0.07 40.03 -9.27
N ALA A 625 1.27 40.32 -8.76
CA ALA A 625 1.53 40.45 -7.32
C ALA A 625 0.76 41.61 -6.66
N LYS A 626 0.39 42.63 -7.45
CA LYS A 626 -0.41 43.79 -6.98
C LYS A 626 -1.92 43.53 -7.04
N GLN A 627 -2.36 42.50 -7.75
CA GLN A 627 -3.78 42.15 -7.80
C GLN A 627 -4.21 41.50 -6.48
N PRO A 628 -5.40 41.81 -5.97
CA PRO A 628 -5.97 41.09 -4.84
C PRO A 628 -6.10 39.62 -5.23
N ARG A 629 -5.50 38.71 -4.43
CA ARG A 629 -5.70 37.27 -4.62
C ARG A 629 -7.20 36.98 -4.38
N PRO A 630 -7.89 36.32 -5.32
CA PRO A 630 -9.30 35.99 -5.18
C PRO A 630 -9.57 35.07 -3.99
#